data_AF-A0A374NXY8-F1
#
_entry.id   AF-A0A374NXY8-F1
#
_cell.length_a   1.000
_cell.length_b   1.000
_cell.length_c   1.000
_cell.angle_alpha   90.00
_cell.angle_beta   90.00
_cell.angle_gamma   90.00
#
_symmetry.space_group_name_H-M   'P 1'
#
loop_
_entity.id
_entity.type
_entity.pdbx_description
1 polymer ?
#
loop_
_entity_poly.entity_id
_entity_poly.type
_entity_poly.pdbx_seq_one_letter_code
_entity_poly.pdbx_strand_id
1 'polypeptide(L)'
;MNQNNDYYASIHRLGRTSTLIAIFLMFMVPLVTTILYGVKVDWKATLAAAMQLCIVFIPAQFTEVLSYSPILGPGGTYLSFITGNVSNMKLPAATSCHRMANVDPASDEGEVISVLAIGMSSITTGVILFLGMFALTPVIKYLQNDFLQPGFNNVMPALLGAMLMPYLLKKAKLAVLPFLLALVAGILIPTAAYSTYQGVLLIGTMVISVFAVIQLNKIRRN
;
A
#
# COMPACT_ATOMS: atom_id res chain seq x y z
N MET A 1 19.73 -12.95 33.22
CA MET A 1 18.64 -12.74 32.22
C MET A 1 19.32 -12.64 30.86
N ASN A 2 18.88 -13.44 29.88
CA ASN A 2 19.54 -13.53 28.57
C ASN A 2 19.33 -12.23 27.78
N GLN A 3 20.40 -11.50 27.48
CA GLN A 3 20.38 -10.22 26.75
C GLN A 3 19.54 -10.27 25.45
N ASN A 4 19.54 -11.41 24.75
CA ASN A 4 18.77 -11.57 23.51
C ASN A 4 17.24 -11.50 23.75
N ASN A 5 16.75 -12.09 24.84
CA ASN A 5 15.32 -12.01 25.18
C ASN A 5 14.91 -10.59 25.56
N ASP A 6 15.79 -9.84 26.23
CA ASP A 6 15.51 -8.46 26.64
C ASP A 6 15.48 -7.51 25.42
N TYR A 7 16.35 -7.73 24.43
CA TYR A 7 16.35 -7.00 23.16
C TYR A 7 15.03 -7.20 22.39
N TYR A 8 14.66 -8.45 22.12
CA TYR A 8 13.44 -8.75 21.37
C TYR A 8 12.18 -8.28 22.10
N ALA A 9 12.13 -8.44 23.43
CA ALA A 9 11.02 -7.91 24.22
C ALA A 9 10.91 -6.38 24.10
N SER A 10 12.04 -5.66 24.09
CA SER A 10 12.06 -4.21 23.88
C SER A 10 11.59 -3.83 22.48
N ILE A 11 12.06 -4.52 21.43
CA ILE A 11 11.65 -4.29 20.04
C ILE A 11 10.15 -4.50 19.87
N HIS A 12 9.60 -5.60 20.40
CA HIS A 12 8.16 -5.84 20.32
C HIS A 12 7.35 -4.82 21.11
N ARG A 13 7.82 -4.40 22.29
CA ARG A 13 7.16 -3.35 23.07
C ARG A 13 7.12 -2.04 22.30
N LEU A 14 8.28 -1.57 21.82
CA LEU A 14 8.38 -0.34 21.04
C LEU A 14 7.55 -0.41 19.76
N GLY A 15 7.69 -1.49 18.99
CA GLY A 15 6.98 -1.71 17.75
C GLY A 15 5.46 -1.73 17.91
N ARG A 16 4.93 -2.38 18.95
CA ARG A 16 3.49 -2.39 19.24
C ARG A 16 3.00 -1.01 19.66
N THR A 17 3.70 -0.34 20.58
CA THR A 17 3.33 1.00 21.03
C THR A 17 3.36 2.00 19.89
N SER A 18 4.42 2.01 19.06
CA SER A 18 4.52 2.90 17.90
C SER A 18 3.46 2.60 16.84
N THR A 19 3.12 1.32 16.64
CA THR A 19 2.04 0.93 15.71
C THR A 19 0.69 1.45 16.18
N LEU A 20 0.38 1.32 17.49
CA LEU A 20 -0.87 1.85 18.05
C LEU A 20 -0.96 3.37 17.93
N ILE A 21 0.15 4.07 18.18
CA ILE A 21 0.23 5.52 18.00
C ILE A 21 0.01 5.89 16.53
N ALA A 22 0.65 5.18 15.59
CA ALA A 22 0.50 5.43 14.16
C ALA A 22 -0.94 5.23 13.68
N ILE A 23 -1.60 4.15 14.11
CA ILE A 23 -3.01 3.89 13.82
C ILE A 23 -3.88 5.04 14.35
N PHE A 24 -3.66 5.44 15.60
CA PHE A 24 -4.40 6.55 16.21
C PHE A 24 -4.24 7.85 15.40
N LEU A 25 -3.01 8.22 15.03
CA LEU A 25 -2.73 9.40 14.21
C LEU A 25 -3.37 9.29 12.81
N MET A 26 -3.37 8.10 12.21
CA MET A 26 -3.97 7.87 10.90
C MET A 26 -5.49 8.13 10.88
N PHE A 27 -6.20 7.78 11.96
CA PHE A 27 -7.61 8.11 12.12
C PHE A 27 -7.83 9.56 12.58
N MET A 28 -6.88 10.15 13.31
CA MET A 28 -6.99 11.52 13.79
C MET A 28 -7.06 12.52 12.63
N VAL A 29 -6.27 12.33 11.57
CA VAL A 29 -6.25 13.23 10.40
C VAL A 29 -7.64 13.41 9.77
N PRO A 30 -8.35 12.36 9.30
CA PRO A 30 -9.68 12.51 8.70
C PRO A 30 -10.73 12.99 9.71
N LEU A 31 -10.62 12.63 10.99
CA LEU A 31 -11.54 13.11 12.02
C LEU A 31 -11.41 14.62 12.24
N VAL A 32 -10.17 15.10 12.39
CA VAL A 32 -9.88 16.53 12.58
C VAL A 32 -10.29 17.33 11.35
N THR A 33 -10.01 16.87 10.13
CA THR A 33 -10.44 17.58 8.92
C THR A 33 -11.96 17.64 8.80
N THR A 34 -12.66 16.55 9.09
CA THR A 34 -14.13 16.52 9.09
C THR A 34 -14.72 17.55 10.05
N ILE A 35 -14.17 17.65 11.28
CA ILE A 35 -14.61 18.60 12.29
C ILE A 35 -14.32 20.04 11.84
N LEU A 36 -13.09 20.32 11.38
CA LEU A 36 -12.67 21.67 10.98
C LEU A 36 -13.45 22.21 9.77
N TYR A 37 -13.76 21.35 8.80
CA TYR A 37 -14.50 21.73 7.60
C TYR A 37 -16.02 21.54 7.73
N GLY A 38 -16.53 21.12 8.90
CA GLY A 38 -17.96 20.94 9.15
C GLY A 38 -18.63 19.89 8.26
N VAL A 39 -17.87 18.92 7.74
CA VAL A 39 -18.38 17.91 6.81
C VAL A 39 -19.22 16.90 7.58
N LYS A 40 -20.48 16.70 7.16
CA LYS A 40 -21.34 15.67 7.73
C LYS A 40 -20.92 14.30 7.18
N VAL A 41 -20.49 13.41 8.07
CA VAL A 41 -20.12 12.03 7.70
C VAL A 41 -21.38 11.21 7.55
N ASP A 42 -21.63 10.70 6.34
CA ASP A 42 -22.56 9.59 6.16
C ASP A 42 -21.86 8.30 6.62
N TRP A 43 -22.18 7.89 7.85
CA TRP A 43 -21.60 6.69 8.45
C TRP A 43 -21.94 5.42 7.68
N LYS A 44 -23.11 5.32 7.03
CA LYS A 44 -23.49 4.14 6.26
C LYS A 44 -22.62 4.02 5.00
N ALA A 45 -22.51 5.10 4.24
CA ALA A 45 -21.68 5.15 3.04
C ALA A 45 -20.19 4.95 3.38
N THR A 46 -19.71 5.60 4.45
CA THR A 46 -18.31 5.51 4.90
C THR A 46 -17.95 4.09 5.32
N LEU A 47 -18.78 3.44 6.13
CA LEU A 47 -18.53 2.06 6.56
C LEU A 47 -18.63 1.07 5.40
N ALA A 48 -19.57 1.26 4.48
CA ALA A 48 -19.68 0.43 3.28
C ALA A 48 -18.40 0.52 2.42
N ALA A 49 -17.92 1.74 2.16
CA ALA A 49 -16.67 1.96 1.42
C ALA A 49 -15.45 1.38 2.16
N ALA A 50 -15.35 1.59 3.48
CA ALA A 50 -14.27 1.06 4.28
C ALA A 50 -14.23 -0.48 4.28
N MET A 51 -15.40 -1.14 4.47
CA MET A 51 -15.50 -2.60 4.41
C MET A 51 -15.10 -3.14 3.05
N GLN A 52 -15.52 -2.49 1.96
CA GLN A 52 -15.16 -2.90 0.61
C GLN A 52 -13.65 -2.84 0.37
N LEU A 53 -12.98 -1.76 0.83
CA LEU A 53 -11.52 -1.67 0.79
C LEU A 53 -10.86 -2.73 1.68
N CYS A 54 -11.39 -2.96 2.88
CA CYS A 54 -10.85 -3.97 3.79
C CYS A 54 -10.87 -5.37 3.18
N ILE A 55 -11.97 -5.78 2.55
CA ILE A 55 -12.10 -7.10 1.91
C ILE A 55 -11.02 -7.31 0.83
N VAL A 56 -10.67 -6.24 0.10
CA VAL A 56 -9.68 -6.32 -0.99
C VAL A 56 -8.25 -6.25 -0.47
N PHE A 57 -7.97 -5.30 0.43
CA PHE A 57 -6.60 -5.01 0.84
C PHE A 57 -6.12 -5.87 2.00
N ILE A 58 -6.98 -6.31 2.93
CA ILE A 58 -6.53 -7.11 4.09
C ILE A 58 -5.83 -8.40 3.66
N PRO A 59 -6.36 -9.22 2.73
CA PRO A 59 -5.68 -10.45 2.32
C PRO A 59 -4.31 -10.17 1.68
N ALA A 60 -4.22 -9.10 0.88
CA ALA A 60 -2.98 -8.68 0.25
C ALA A 60 -1.95 -8.23 1.29
N GLN A 61 -2.35 -7.38 2.24
CA GLN A 61 -1.45 -6.88 3.28
C GLN A 61 -1.04 -7.99 4.24
N PHE A 62 -1.93 -8.92 4.57
CA PHE A 62 -1.59 -10.08 5.38
C PHE A 62 -0.52 -10.95 4.71
N THR A 63 -0.69 -11.21 3.40
CA THR A 63 0.31 -11.92 2.60
C THR A 63 1.64 -11.18 2.57
N GLU A 64 1.61 -9.85 2.45
CA GLU A 64 2.80 -8.99 2.43
C GLU A 64 3.58 -9.08 3.76
N VAL A 65 2.88 -8.95 4.90
CA VAL A 65 3.49 -9.07 6.24
C VAL A 65 4.15 -10.44 6.40
N LEU A 66 3.45 -11.53 6.09
CA LEU A 66 3.99 -12.88 6.23
C LEU A 66 5.20 -13.12 5.31
N SER A 67 5.15 -12.58 4.10
CA SER A 67 6.21 -12.80 3.10
C SER A 67 7.49 -12.04 3.44
N TYR A 68 7.37 -10.86 4.04
CA TYR A 68 8.52 -9.98 4.26
C TYR A 68 9.07 -10.02 5.69
N SER A 69 8.28 -10.44 6.68
CA SER A 69 8.75 -10.55 8.06
C SER A 69 10.03 -11.41 8.21
N PRO A 70 10.18 -12.56 7.53
CA PRO A 70 11.41 -13.36 7.61
C PRO A 70 12.64 -12.68 7.01
N ILE A 71 12.44 -11.72 6.10
CA ILE A 71 13.53 -11.00 5.43
C ILE A 71 13.95 -9.77 6.24
N LEU A 72 12.99 -9.11 6.89
CA LEU A 72 13.21 -7.82 7.55
C LEU A 72 13.46 -7.93 9.06
N GLY A 73 13.17 -9.09 9.66
CA GLY A 73 13.16 -9.27 11.10
C GLY A 73 12.08 -8.45 11.82
N PRO A 74 11.90 -8.63 13.14
CA PRO A 74 10.82 -7.98 13.89
C PRO A 74 10.95 -6.44 13.91
N GLY A 75 12.15 -5.90 14.13
CA GLY A 75 12.37 -4.45 14.13
C GLY A 75 12.09 -3.80 12.78
N GLY A 76 12.64 -4.38 11.71
CA GLY A 76 12.44 -3.90 10.35
C GLY A 76 10.98 -4.02 9.91
N THR A 77 10.28 -5.07 10.32
CA THR A 77 8.86 -5.27 10.03
C THR A 77 8.03 -4.15 10.66
N TYR A 78 8.11 -3.91 11.98
CA TYR A 78 7.33 -2.82 12.60
C TYR A 78 7.61 -1.47 11.95
N LEU A 79 8.89 -1.14 11.72
CA LEU A 79 9.25 0.15 11.16
C LEU A 79 8.79 0.32 9.70
N SER A 80 8.93 -0.71 8.88
CA SER A 80 8.52 -0.66 7.47
C SER A 80 7.01 -0.54 7.30
N PHE A 81 6.21 -1.24 8.13
CA PHE A 81 4.75 -1.17 8.05
C PHE A 81 4.18 0.14 8.62
N ILE A 82 4.83 0.77 9.59
CA ILE A 82 4.44 2.12 10.06
C ILE A 82 4.76 3.18 9.00
N THR A 83 5.91 3.08 8.35
CA THR A 83 6.39 4.10 7.40
C THR A 83 5.89 3.88 5.97
N GLY A 84 5.38 2.70 5.66
CA GLY A 84 4.72 2.36 4.42
C GLY A 84 5.66 2.11 3.24
N ASN A 85 5.04 1.80 2.09
CA ASN A 85 5.70 1.49 0.81
C ASN A 85 6.76 0.38 0.91
N VAL A 86 6.41 -0.71 1.59
CA VAL A 86 7.33 -1.81 1.91
C VAL A 86 7.88 -2.47 0.64
N SER A 87 6.99 -2.98 -0.21
CA SER A 87 7.34 -3.67 -1.45
C SER A 87 8.24 -2.86 -2.41
N ASN A 88 8.03 -1.55 -2.53
CA ASN A 88 8.74 -0.77 -3.56
C ASN A 88 9.97 -0.03 -3.06
N MET A 89 10.02 0.34 -1.77
CA MET A 89 11.13 1.15 -1.25
C MET A 89 11.88 0.46 -0.11
N LYS A 90 11.16 -0.11 0.87
CA LYS A 90 11.80 -0.62 2.11
C LYS A 90 12.47 -1.97 1.89
N LEU A 91 11.75 -2.90 1.27
CA LEU A 91 12.28 -4.24 0.98
C LEU A 91 13.46 -4.20 0.00
N PRO A 92 13.41 -3.46 -1.13
CA PRO A 92 14.58 -3.31 -2.00
C PRO A 92 15.78 -2.61 -1.34
N ALA A 93 15.53 -1.64 -0.44
CA ALA A 93 16.60 -0.99 0.31
C ALA A 93 17.28 -1.97 1.28
N ALA A 94 16.51 -2.73 2.07
CA ALA A 94 17.03 -3.74 2.99
C ALA A 94 17.79 -4.85 2.23
N THR A 95 17.19 -5.44 1.19
CA THR A 95 17.81 -6.50 0.39
C THR A 95 19.08 -6.06 -0.33
N SER A 96 19.12 -4.81 -0.83
CA SER A 96 20.36 -4.24 -1.37
C SER A 96 21.45 -4.13 -0.31
N CYS A 97 21.11 -3.69 0.91
CA CYS A 97 22.06 -3.58 2.01
C CYS A 97 22.57 -4.95 2.47
N HIS A 98 21.69 -5.94 2.62
CA HIS A 98 22.10 -7.32 2.94
C HIS A 98 23.11 -7.86 1.93
N ARG A 99 22.85 -7.65 0.63
CA ARG A 99 23.75 -8.08 -0.44
C ARG A 99 25.08 -7.34 -0.42
N MET A 100 25.08 -6.04 -0.12
CA MET A 100 26.30 -5.24 -0.02
C MET A 100 27.15 -5.62 1.19
N ALA A 101 26.50 -5.94 2.31
CA ALA A 101 27.17 -6.39 3.53
C ALA A 101 27.51 -7.89 3.52
N ASN A 102 27.02 -8.64 2.52
CA ASN A 102 27.17 -10.09 2.39
C ASN A 102 26.71 -10.87 3.64
N VAL A 103 25.58 -10.46 4.22
CA VAL A 103 24.97 -11.09 5.40
C VAL A 103 23.71 -11.86 5.02
N ASP A 104 23.42 -12.91 5.78
CA ASP A 104 22.14 -13.61 5.69
C ASP A 104 21.03 -12.72 6.29
N PRO A 105 19.94 -12.42 5.55
CA PRO A 105 18.78 -11.70 6.09
C PRO A 105 18.18 -12.33 7.36
N ALA A 106 18.31 -13.65 7.53
CA ALA A 106 17.80 -14.38 8.69
C ALA A 106 18.72 -14.33 9.93
N SER A 107 19.89 -13.71 9.83
CA SER A 107 20.85 -13.56 10.94
C SER A 107 20.56 -12.32 11.80
N ASP A 108 21.08 -12.30 13.03
CA ASP A 108 21.00 -11.14 13.94
C ASP A 108 21.62 -9.88 13.31
N GLU A 109 22.74 -10.03 12.58
CA GLU A 109 23.38 -8.93 11.83
C GLU A 109 22.49 -8.44 10.67
N GLY A 110 21.83 -9.39 10.00
CA GLY A 110 20.81 -9.10 8.99
C GLY A 110 19.73 -8.20 9.56
N GLU A 111 19.11 -8.59 10.67
CA GLU A 111 18.04 -7.80 11.30
C GLU A 111 18.46 -6.36 11.60
N VAL A 112 19.67 -6.16 12.15
CA VAL A 112 20.21 -4.82 12.44
C VAL A 112 20.35 -4.01 11.14
N ILE A 113 20.87 -4.63 10.08
CA ILE A 113 20.98 -3.98 8.76
C ILE A 113 19.60 -3.64 8.20
N SER A 114 18.60 -4.50 8.34
CA SER A 114 17.22 -4.20 7.90
C SER A 114 16.67 -2.97 8.61
N VAL A 115 16.81 -2.88 9.94
CA VAL A 115 16.34 -1.73 10.73
C VAL A 115 16.99 -0.44 10.26
N LEU A 116 18.31 -0.43 10.08
CA LEU A 116 19.06 0.75 9.63
C LEU A 116 18.69 1.15 8.19
N ALA A 117 18.63 0.20 7.27
CA ALA A 117 18.27 0.44 5.87
C ALA A 117 16.86 1.02 5.75
N ILE A 118 15.91 0.45 6.50
CA ILE A 118 14.51 0.92 6.52
C ILE A 118 14.43 2.29 7.17
N GLY A 119 15.11 2.52 8.29
CA GLY A 119 15.17 3.82 8.97
C GLY A 119 15.67 4.93 8.04
N MET A 120 16.81 4.70 7.38
CA MET A 120 17.38 5.65 6.44
C MET A 120 16.50 5.87 5.21
N SER A 121 15.91 4.80 4.67
CA SER A 121 14.91 4.90 3.60
C SER A 121 13.74 5.77 4.04
N SER A 122 13.23 5.60 5.26
CA SER A 122 12.07 6.34 5.78
C SER A 122 12.36 7.80 6.04
N ILE A 123 13.52 8.12 6.60
CA ILE A 123 13.99 9.51 6.75
C ILE A 123 14.11 10.16 5.37
N THR A 124 14.77 9.50 4.42
CA THR A 124 14.98 10.03 3.06
C THR A 124 13.65 10.29 2.37
N THR A 125 12.71 9.33 2.42
CA THR A 125 11.37 9.53 1.85
C THR A 125 10.61 10.65 2.55
N GLY A 126 10.71 10.75 3.88
CA GLY A 126 10.07 11.81 4.64
C GLY A 126 10.58 13.19 4.26
N VAL A 127 11.90 13.35 4.12
CA VAL A 127 12.53 14.60 3.69
C VAL A 127 12.10 14.96 2.27
N ILE A 128 12.12 14.02 1.33
CA ILE A 128 11.70 14.27 -0.06
C ILE A 128 10.23 14.69 -0.11
N LEU A 129 9.34 14.01 0.61
CA LEU A 129 7.92 14.37 0.67
C LEU A 129 7.72 15.75 1.29
N PHE A 130 8.41 16.05 2.38
CA PHE A 130 8.34 17.36 3.04
C PHE A 130 8.80 18.48 2.10
N LEU A 131 9.96 18.33 1.47
CA LEU A 131 10.48 19.30 0.51
C LEU A 131 9.58 19.43 -0.71
N GLY A 132 9.04 18.31 -1.21
CA GLY A 132 8.10 18.29 -2.33
C GLY A 132 6.81 19.05 -2.01
N MET A 133 6.23 18.84 -0.83
CA MET A 133 5.05 19.59 -0.37
C MET A 133 5.34 21.08 -0.19
N PHE A 134 6.49 21.41 0.42
CA PHE A 134 6.92 22.79 0.61
C PHE A 134 7.11 23.51 -0.73
N ALA A 135 7.79 22.87 -1.68
CA ALA A 135 8.02 23.39 -3.03
C ALA A 135 6.72 23.50 -3.87
N LEU A 136 5.75 22.60 -3.65
CA LEU A 136 4.47 22.62 -4.35
C LEU A 136 3.57 23.77 -3.90
N THR A 137 3.68 24.19 -2.63
CA THR A 137 2.82 25.23 -2.02
C THR A 137 2.67 26.51 -2.87
N PRO A 138 3.75 27.17 -3.36
CA PRO A 138 3.61 28.34 -4.23
C PRO A 138 3.03 28.01 -5.62
N VAL A 139 3.19 26.79 -6.10
CA VAL A 139 2.79 26.35 -7.45
C VAL A 139 1.30 25.99 -7.52
N ILE A 140 0.67 25.63 -6.39
CA ILE A 140 -0.75 25.24 -6.33
C ILE A 140 -1.67 26.29 -6.99
N LYS A 141 -1.38 27.59 -6.84
CA LYS A 141 -2.20 28.66 -7.44
C LYS A 141 -2.25 28.58 -8.97
N TYR A 142 -1.17 28.15 -9.62
CA TYR A 142 -1.11 27.99 -11.07
C TYR A 142 -1.72 26.67 -11.53
N LEU A 143 -1.70 25.65 -10.67
CA LEU A 143 -2.28 24.34 -10.96
C LEU A 143 -3.82 24.34 -10.95
N GLN A 144 -4.45 25.35 -10.33
CA GLN A 144 -5.91 25.49 -10.26
C GLN A 144 -6.57 26.04 -11.54
N ASN A 145 -5.83 26.18 -12.65
CA ASN A 145 -6.37 26.60 -13.94
C ASN A 145 -7.45 25.63 -14.46
N ASP A 146 -8.53 26.16 -15.06
CA ASP A 146 -9.65 25.39 -15.63
C ASP A 146 -9.23 24.26 -16.58
N PHE A 147 -8.13 24.46 -17.33
CA PHE A 147 -7.57 23.44 -18.21
C PHE A 147 -7.07 22.19 -17.47
N LEU A 148 -6.56 22.34 -16.24
CA LEU A 148 -5.98 21.25 -15.44
C LEU A 148 -6.99 20.63 -14.46
N GLN A 149 -8.15 21.27 -14.22
CA GLN A 149 -9.20 20.80 -13.33
C GLN A 149 -9.64 19.34 -13.59
N PRO A 150 -9.81 18.87 -14.85
CA PRO A 150 -10.17 17.48 -15.10
C PRO A 150 -9.14 16.48 -14.57
N GLY A 151 -7.85 16.82 -14.61
CA GLY A 151 -6.78 16.00 -14.05
C GLY A 151 -6.86 15.95 -12.52
N PHE A 152 -7.07 17.10 -11.88
CA PHE A 152 -7.19 17.18 -10.42
C PHE A 152 -8.44 16.46 -9.87
N ASN A 153 -9.55 16.50 -10.61
CA ASN A 153 -10.77 15.77 -10.27
C ASN A 153 -10.60 14.24 -10.35
N ASN A 154 -9.56 13.76 -11.05
CA ASN A 154 -9.27 12.35 -11.27
C ASN A 154 -7.95 11.89 -10.61
N VAL A 155 -7.49 12.61 -9.58
CA VAL A 155 -6.24 12.26 -8.85
C VAL A 155 -6.31 10.86 -8.25
N MET A 156 -7.44 10.49 -7.63
CA MET A 156 -7.59 9.17 -7.01
C MET A 156 -7.45 8.01 -8.02
N PRO A 157 -8.20 7.97 -9.14
CA PRO A 157 -8.02 6.93 -10.15
C PRO A 157 -6.64 6.99 -10.82
N ALA A 158 -6.06 8.18 -11.02
CA ALA A 158 -4.70 8.30 -11.56
C ALA A 158 -3.63 7.70 -10.63
N LEU A 159 -3.74 7.95 -9.32
CA LEU A 159 -2.84 7.38 -8.30
C LEU A 159 -2.96 5.85 -8.26
N LEU A 160 -4.18 5.32 -8.17
CA LEU A 160 -4.39 3.86 -8.15
C LEU A 160 -3.93 3.21 -9.46
N GLY A 161 -4.19 3.84 -10.61
CA GLY A 161 -3.73 3.37 -11.91
C GLY A 161 -2.21 3.33 -12.01
N ALA A 162 -1.52 4.39 -11.56
CA ALA A 162 -0.06 4.44 -11.53
C ALA A 162 0.55 3.37 -10.62
N MET A 163 -0.08 3.08 -9.48
CA MET A 163 0.36 2.00 -8.58
C MET A 163 0.17 0.60 -9.19
N LEU A 164 -0.91 0.39 -9.96
CA LEU A 164 -1.19 -0.89 -10.61
C LEU A 164 -0.32 -1.14 -11.85
N MET A 165 0.06 -0.08 -12.56
CA MET A 165 0.72 -0.19 -13.86
C MET A 165 2.00 -1.06 -13.86
N PRO A 166 2.95 -0.92 -12.90
CA PRO A 166 4.13 -1.78 -12.85
C PRO A 166 3.80 -3.28 -12.73
N TYR A 167 2.73 -3.64 -12.02
CA TYR A 167 2.29 -5.02 -11.85
C TYR A 167 1.68 -5.57 -13.15
N LEU A 168 0.87 -4.76 -13.83
CA LEU A 168 0.28 -5.11 -15.12
C LEU A 168 1.38 -5.31 -16.18
N LEU A 169 2.38 -4.43 -16.23
CA LEU A 169 3.48 -4.53 -17.19
C LEU A 169 4.37 -5.77 -16.95
N LYS A 170 4.68 -6.10 -15.69
CA LYS A 170 5.49 -7.29 -15.34
C LYS A 170 4.86 -8.60 -15.81
N LYS A 171 3.53 -8.68 -15.86
CA LYS A 171 2.78 -9.89 -16.25
C LYS A 171 1.66 -9.55 -17.24
N ALA A 172 1.98 -8.80 -18.30
CA ALA A 172 1.00 -8.29 -19.27
C ALA A 172 0.04 -9.37 -19.79
N LYS A 173 0.56 -10.56 -20.14
CA LYS A 173 -0.27 -11.68 -20.64
C LYS A 173 -1.35 -12.14 -19.65
N LEU A 174 -1.09 -12.06 -18.35
CA LEU A 174 -2.04 -12.45 -17.30
C LEU A 174 -2.96 -11.28 -16.90
N ALA A 175 -2.48 -10.05 -17.08
CA ALA A 175 -3.19 -8.82 -16.77
C ALA A 175 -4.29 -8.45 -17.77
N VAL A 176 -4.18 -8.90 -19.03
CA VAL A 176 -5.12 -8.55 -20.11
C VAL A 176 -6.56 -8.96 -19.78
N LEU A 177 -6.77 -10.16 -19.24
CA LEU A 177 -8.13 -10.64 -18.94
C LEU A 177 -8.84 -9.83 -17.83
N PRO A 178 -8.27 -9.65 -16.62
CA PRO A 178 -8.87 -8.77 -15.61
C PRO A 178 -9.10 -7.36 -16.13
N PHE A 179 -8.16 -6.83 -16.91
CA PHE A 179 -8.25 -5.49 -17.46
C PHE A 179 -9.43 -5.34 -18.44
N LEU A 180 -9.59 -6.28 -19.38
CA LEU A 180 -10.71 -6.29 -20.31
C LEU A 180 -12.05 -6.46 -19.60
N LEU A 181 -12.12 -7.34 -18.59
CA LEU A 181 -13.34 -7.52 -17.79
C LEU A 181 -13.73 -6.24 -17.04
N ALA A 182 -12.75 -5.58 -16.41
CA ALA A 182 -12.97 -4.30 -15.73
C ALA A 182 -13.40 -3.20 -16.69
N LEU A 183 -12.80 -3.14 -17.89
CA LEU A 183 -13.12 -2.16 -18.92
C LEU A 183 -14.53 -2.35 -19.48
N VAL A 184 -14.90 -3.59 -19.80
CA VAL A 184 -16.26 -3.94 -20.27
C VAL A 184 -17.30 -3.65 -19.19
N ALA A 185 -17.03 -4.03 -17.93
CA ALA A 185 -17.91 -3.70 -16.81
C ALA A 185 -18.07 -2.18 -16.61
N GLY A 186 -16.99 -1.41 -16.77
CA GLY A 186 -17.02 0.06 -16.68
C GLY A 186 -17.83 0.74 -17.79
N ILE A 187 -17.94 0.14 -18.98
CA ILE A 187 -18.74 0.67 -20.10
C ILE A 187 -20.21 0.26 -19.98
N LEU A 188 -20.49 -0.97 -19.57
CA LEU A 188 -21.85 -1.53 -19.55
C LEU A 188 -22.66 -1.12 -18.32
N ILE A 189 -22.01 -0.79 -17.20
CA ILE A 189 -22.70 -0.49 -15.94
C ILE A 189 -22.86 1.03 -15.82
N PRO A 190 -24.10 1.54 -15.75
CA PRO A 190 -24.35 2.97 -15.56
C PRO A 190 -23.63 3.49 -14.31
N THR A 191 -23.00 4.66 -14.42
CA THR A 191 -22.21 5.27 -13.33
C THR A 191 -22.97 5.39 -12.01
N ALA A 192 -24.29 5.61 -12.07
CA ALA A 192 -25.18 5.67 -10.91
C ALA A 192 -25.37 4.32 -10.19
N ALA A 193 -25.24 3.19 -10.90
CA ALA A 193 -25.34 1.85 -10.33
C ALA A 193 -23.96 1.31 -9.91
N TYR A 194 -22.88 1.93 -10.36
CA TYR A 194 -21.52 1.43 -10.16
C TYR A 194 -21.15 1.36 -8.67
N SER A 195 -21.50 2.38 -7.87
CA SER A 195 -21.23 2.40 -6.42
C SER A 195 -21.85 1.23 -5.66
N THR A 196 -23.03 0.75 -6.10
CA THR A 196 -23.73 -0.40 -5.51
C THR A 196 -23.08 -1.73 -5.91
N TYR A 197 -22.64 -1.86 -7.16
CA TYR A 197 -22.13 -3.14 -7.70
C TYR A 197 -20.60 -3.25 -7.67
N GLN A 198 -19.87 -2.18 -7.40
CA GLN A 198 -18.40 -2.14 -7.46
C GLN A 198 -17.76 -3.25 -6.61
N GLY A 199 -18.29 -3.54 -5.41
CA GLY A 199 -17.74 -4.57 -4.54
C GLY A 199 -17.87 -5.97 -5.14
N VAL A 200 -19.05 -6.28 -5.68
CA VAL A 200 -19.34 -7.57 -6.33
C VAL A 200 -18.54 -7.72 -7.61
N LEU A 201 -18.41 -6.66 -8.41
CA LEU A 201 -17.60 -6.65 -9.62
C LEU A 201 -16.12 -6.91 -9.33
N LEU A 202 -15.60 -6.30 -8.27
CA LEU A 202 -14.20 -6.43 -7.90
C LEU A 202 -13.90 -7.85 -7.40
N ILE A 203 -14.76 -8.43 -6.58
CA ILE A 203 -14.63 -9.83 -6.15
C ILE A 203 -14.81 -10.79 -7.34
N GLY A 204 -15.82 -10.57 -8.18
CA GLY A 204 -16.10 -11.39 -9.35
C GLY A 204 -14.93 -11.39 -10.35
N THR A 205 -14.40 -10.21 -10.67
CA THR A 205 -13.22 -10.08 -11.53
C THR A 205 -11.98 -10.73 -10.91
N MET A 206 -11.79 -10.64 -9.60
CA MET A 206 -10.70 -11.32 -8.90
C MET A 206 -10.80 -12.85 -9.02
N VAL A 207 -11.97 -13.44 -8.75
CA VAL A 207 -12.19 -14.88 -8.85
C VAL A 207 -12.01 -15.38 -10.28
N ILE A 208 -12.58 -14.69 -11.28
CA ILE A 208 -12.44 -15.03 -12.69
C ILE A 208 -10.97 -14.96 -13.12
N SER A 209 -10.23 -13.96 -12.64
CA SER A 209 -8.80 -13.81 -12.95
C SER A 209 -7.97 -14.94 -12.36
N VAL A 210 -8.21 -15.33 -11.11
CA VAL A 210 -7.53 -16.48 -10.49
C VAL A 210 -7.83 -17.77 -11.25
N PHE A 211 -9.10 -18.02 -11.60
CA PHE A 211 -9.49 -19.20 -12.35
C PHE A 211 -8.84 -19.25 -13.73
N ALA A 212 -8.83 -18.13 -14.45
CA ALA A 212 -8.19 -18.03 -15.76
C ALA A 212 -6.68 -18.27 -15.69
N VAL A 213 -6.00 -17.77 -14.65
CA VAL A 213 -4.57 -18.03 -14.41
C VAL A 213 -4.32 -19.53 -14.17
N ILE A 214 -5.18 -20.20 -13.39
CA ILE A 214 -5.08 -21.65 -13.16
C ILE A 214 -5.20 -22.44 -14.47
N GLN A 215 -6.18 -22.07 -15.32
CA GLN A 215 -6.40 -22.74 -16.60
C GLN A 215 -5.26 -22.48 -17.60
N LEU A 216 -4.78 -21.23 -17.70
CA LEU A 216 -3.61 -20.88 -18.52
C LEU A 216 -2.34 -21.63 -18.09
N ASN A 217 -2.12 -21.79 -16.78
CA ASN A 217 -0.98 -22.55 -16.27
C ASN A 217 -1.11 -24.05 -16.47
N LYS A 218 -2.34 -24.61 -16.50
CA LYS A 218 -2.58 -26.01 -16.92
C LYS A 218 -2.26 -26.23 -18.40
N ILE A 219 -2.71 -25.34 -19.28
CA ILE A 219 -2.46 -25.43 -20.72
C ILE A 219 -0.95 -25.33 -21.04
N ARG A 220 -0.18 -24.59 -20.25
CA ARG A 220 1.27 -24.42 -20.44
C ARG A 220 2.12 -25.58 -19.88
N ARG A 221 1.54 -26.47 -19.06
CA ARG A 221 2.23 -27.67 -18.52
C ARG A 221 2.00 -28.93 -19.37
N ASN A 222 1.10 -28.87 -20.35
CA ASN A 222 0.93 -29.89 -21.39
C ASN A 222 1.60 -29.43 -22.69
#